data_AF-A0A4R6Q6K6-F1
#
_entry.id   AF-A0A4R6Q6K6-F1
#
_cell.length_a   1.000
_cell.length_b   1.000
_cell.length_c   1.000
_cell.angle_alpha   90.00
_cell.angle_beta   90.00
_cell.angle_gamma   90.00
#
_symmetry.space_group_name_H-M   'P 1'
#
loop_
_entity.id
_entity.type
_entity.pdbx_description
1 polymer ?
#
loop_
_entity_poly.entity_id
_entity_poly.type
_entity_poly.pdbx_seq_one_letter_code
_entity_poly.pdbx_strand_id
1 'polypeptide(L)'
;MDRIIVNEESRVMRAIARKALTNNWIPVALGVFLYDVMIGIIPDFMNNFISIGTISQYNEVVGQNVKVSYLAGFYQMFFTGVFAVGMCSFLIAFFRKKDINPGYVFNGFEYYFKCFGLSVMVALFTFFWSLLLIVPGIIAAFRYSQAFYILADDSSKGIMQCIAESKYMMYGNKAKLFCLDISYIGWMILGAIPLGLVSNKDIISSDVISFALSVIATAFYCVAVAYLKTGQTVMYDMMTGNLKSKPTFNEADHYFVSGSDENKDNSGQGQF
;
A
#
# COMPACT_ATOMS: atom_id res chain seq x y z
N MET A 1 20.49 -11.34 7.41
CA MET A 1 19.33 -10.61 7.97
C MET A 1 18.70 -11.53 8.98
N ASP A 2 18.68 -11.13 10.25
CA ASP A 2 18.07 -11.95 11.30
C ASP A 2 16.55 -11.91 11.18
N ARG A 3 15.88 -13.06 11.38
CA ARG A 3 14.43 -13.15 11.27
C ARG A 3 13.76 -12.53 12.50
N ILE A 4 13.13 -11.38 12.31
CA ILE A 4 12.35 -10.70 13.36
C ILE A 4 10.88 -11.13 13.25
N ILE A 5 10.33 -11.66 14.36
CA ILE A 5 8.91 -11.97 14.50
C ILE A 5 8.24 -10.80 15.22
N VAL A 6 7.23 -10.20 14.59
CA VAL A 6 6.48 -9.09 15.17
C VAL A 6 5.49 -9.64 16.19
N ASN A 7 5.80 -9.48 17.47
CA ASN A 7 4.94 -9.94 18.56
C ASN A 7 3.83 -8.95 18.89
N GLU A 8 3.96 -7.69 18.46
CA GLU A 8 3.00 -6.62 18.72
C GLU A 8 1.57 -6.94 18.25
N GLU A 9 0.61 -6.34 18.93
CA GLU A 9 -0.79 -6.40 18.55
C GLU A 9 -1.09 -5.43 17.39
N SER A 10 -2.09 -5.78 16.56
CA SER A 10 -2.56 -4.90 15.49
C SER A 10 -2.98 -3.52 16.01
N ARG A 11 -3.50 -3.42 17.24
CA ARG A 11 -3.85 -2.14 17.87
C ARG A 11 -2.64 -1.21 18.03
N VAL A 12 -1.48 -1.75 18.41
CA VAL A 12 -0.24 -0.99 18.58
C VAL A 12 0.24 -0.47 17.23
N MET A 13 0.27 -1.33 16.21
CA MET A 13 0.64 -0.93 14.85
C MET A 13 -0.29 0.17 14.30
N ARG A 14 -1.60 0.07 14.54
CA ARG A 14 -2.57 1.13 14.18
C ARG A 14 -2.34 2.43 14.93
N ALA A 15 -1.99 2.36 16.22
CA ALA A 15 -1.71 3.55 17.02
C ALA A 15 -0.47 4.29 16.49
N ILE A 16 0.59 3.54 16.16
CA ILE A 16 1.80 4.09 15.53
C ILE A 16 1.45 4.73 14.18
N ALA A 17 0.67 4.06 13.33
CA ALA A 17 0.24 4.61 12.05
C ALA A 17 -0.55 5.91 12.20
N ARG A 18 -1.53 5.96 13.13
CA ARG A 18 -2.30 7.19 13.42
C ARG A 18 -1.41 8.33 13.91
N LYS A 19 -0.48 8.03 14.81
CA LYS A 19 0.47 9.02 15.33
C LYS A 19 1.39 9.54 14.23
N ALA A 20 1.89 8.66 13.36
CA ALA A 20 2.73 9.04 12.23
C ALA A 20 2.00 9.98 11.25
N LEU A 21 0.70 9.75 11.04
CA LEU A 21 -0.18 10.57 10.20
C LEU A 21 -0.67 11.86 10.87
N THR A 22 -0.48 12.03 12.18
CA THR A 22 -0.88 13.26 12.87
C THR A 22 -0.10 14.44 12.25
N ASN A 23 -0.82 15.50 11.89
CA ASN A 23 -0.33 16.68 11.12
C ASN A 23 0.01 16.46 9.64
N ASN A 24 0.11 15.22 9.17
CA ASN A 24 0.59 14.89 7.82
C ASN A 24 -0.38 14.02 7.01
N TRP A 25 -1.60 13.82 7.49
CA TRP A 25 -2.56 12.92 6.85
C TRP A 25 -3.00 13.41 5.45
N ILE A 26 -3.11 14.72 5.24
CA ILE A 26 -3.49 15.30 3.94
C ILE A 26 -2.45 14.97 2.85
N PRO A 27 -1.16 15.32 3.00
CA PRO A 27 -0.17 15.03 1.96
C PRO A 27 0.04 13.53 1.75
N VAL A 28 -0.12 12.69 2.79
CA VAL A 28 -0.12 11.23 2.62
C VAL A 28 -1.35 10.74 1.84
N ALA A 29 -2.54 11.25 2.17
CA ALA A 29 -3.75 10.94 1.41
C ALA A 29 -3.66 11.41 -0.05
N LEU A 30 -2.98 12.53 -0.33
CA LEU A 30 -2.69 12.99 -1.68
C LEU A 30 -1.75 12.05 -2.44
N GLY A 31 -0.71 11.52 -1.78
CA GLY A 31 0.16 10.50 -2.38
C GLY A 31 -0.58 9.20 -2.68
N VAL A 32 -1.45 8.75 -1.77
CA VAL A 32 -2.34 7.60 -1.99
C VAL A 32 -3.33 7.87 -3.13
N PHE A 33 -3.94 9.04 -3.15
CA PHE A 33 -4.86 9.44 -4.21
C PHE A 33 -4.14 9.48 -5.56
N LEU A 34 -2.94 10.04 -5.63
CA LEU A 34 -2.13 10.02 -6.85
C LEU A 34 -1.85 8.59 -7.32
N TYR A 35 -1.51 7.68 -6.40
CA TYR A 35 -1.36 6.26 -6.72
C TYR A 35 -2.66 5.64 -7.27
N ASP A 36 -3.81 5.91 -6.63
CA ASP A 36 -5.12 5.40 -7.08
C ASP A 36 -5.57 6.03 -8.41
N VAL A 37 -5.20 7.28 -8.69
CA VAL A 37 -5.43 7.90 -10.00
C VAL A 37 -4.71 7.11 -11.07
N MET A 38 -3.44 6.75 -10.82
CA MET A 38 -2.64 6.00 -11.79
C MET A 38 -3.15 4.57 -11.98
N ILE A 39 -3.44 3.85 -10.89
CA ILE A 39 -3.80 2.42 -10.95
C ILE A 39 -5.28 2.18 -11.29
N GLY A 40 -6.18 3.07 -10.86
CA GLY A 40 -7.62 2.90 -10.98
C GLY A 40 -8.25 3.89 -11.95
N ILE A 41 -8.16 5.20 -11.66
CA ILE A 41 -8.94 6.22 -12.38
C ILE A 41 -8.54 6.32 -13.86
N ILE A 42 -7.25 6.25 -14.19
CA ILE A 42 -6.80 6.26 -15.59
C ILE A 42 -7.32 5.03 -16.35
N PRO A 43 -7.11 3.78 -15.89
CA PRO A 43 -7.71 2.61 -16.52
C PRO A 43 -9.24 2.67 -16.64
N ASP A 44 -9.94 3.16 -15.62
CA ASP A 44 -11.39 3.30 -15.65
C ASP A 44 -11.84 4.33 -16.68
N PHE A 45 -11.10 5.45 -16.82
CA PHE A 45 -11.32 6.40 -17.88
C PHE A 45 -11.14 5.74 -19.26
N MET A 46 -10.06 4.98 -19.46
CA MET A 46 -9.83 4.26 -20.71
C MET A 46 -10.96 3.27 -21.00
N ASN A 47 -11.44 2.55 -19.98
CA ASN A 47 -12.50 1.56 -20.14
C ASN A 47 -13.85 2.18 -20.53
N ASN A 48 -14.18 3.35 -20.00
CA ASN A 48 -15.48 3.99 -20.22
C ASN A 48 -15.50 4.88 -21.48
N PHE A 49 -14.40 5.58 -21.77
CA PHE A 49 -14.37 6.63 -22.81
C PHE A 49 -13.57 6.26 -24.05
N ILE A 50 -12.69 5.24 -24.00
CA ILE A 50 -11.88 4.82 -25.16
C ILE A 50 -12.41 3.51 -25.72
N SER A 51 -13.01 3.55 -26.90
CA SER A 51 -13.64 2.37 -27.52
C SER A 51 -12.66 1.42 -28.25
N ILE A 52 -11.39 1.78 -28.35
CA ILE A 52 -10.38 0.97 -29.04
C ILE A 52 -10.13 -0.33 -28.26
N GLY A 53 -10.29 -1.48 -28.92
CA GLY A 53 -10.06 -2.78 -28.28
C GLY A 53 -11.01 -3.06 -27.11
N THR A 54 -12.24 -2.57 -27.17
CA THR A 54 -13.27 -2.84 -26.16
C THR A 54 -14.22 -3.92 -26.64
N ILE A 55 -14.49 -4.89 -25.77
CA ILE A 55 -15.55 -5.90 -25.95
C ILE A 55 -16.62 -5.71 -24.89
N SER A 56 -17.85 -6.10 -25.20
CA SER A 56 -18.94 -6.17 -24.23
C SER A 56 -19.09 -7.61 -23.75
N GLN A 57 -19.03 -7.82 -22.44
CA GLN A 57 -19.17 -9.13 -21.81
C GLN A 57 -20.34 -9.10 -20.82
N TYR A 58 -21.19 -10.12 -20.84
CA TYR A 58 -22.23 -10.27 -19.83
C TYR A 58 -21.60 -10.68 -18.49
N ASN A 59 -21.86 -9.90 -17.45
CA ASN A 59 -21.41 -10.21 -16.10
C ASN A 59 -22.57 -10.84 -15.32
N GLU A 60 -22.46 -12.15 -15.06
CA GLU A 60 -23.50 -12.91 -14.33
C GLU A 60 -23.72 -12.41 -12.89
N VAL A 61 -22.68 -11.86 -12.25
CA VAL A 61 -22.76 -11.35 -10.87
C VAL A 61 -23.57 -10.06 -10.81
N VAL A 62 -23.47 -9.22 -11.85
CA VAL A 62 -24.14 -7.91 -11.91
C VAL A 62 -25.44 -7.97 -12.72
N GLY A 63 -25.66 -9.03 -13.50
CA GLY A 63 -26.83 -9.17 -14.37
C GLY A 63 -26.84 -8.19 -15.55
N GLN A 64 -25.68 -7.63 -15.91
CA GLN A 64 -25.57 -6.58 -16.94
C GLN A 64 -24.34 -6.79 -17.83
N ASN A 65 -24.39 -6.25 -19.05
CA ASN A 65 -23.22 -6.20 -19.93
C ASN A 65 -22.23 -5.15 -19.44
N VAL A 66 -21.01 -5.58 -19.15
CA VAL A 66 -19.89 -4.70 -18.80
C VAL A 66 -18.97 -4.52 -20.01
N LYS A 67 -18.47 -3.30 -20.18
CA LYS A 67 -17.43 -2.99 -21.17
C LYS A 67 -16.08 -3.40 -20.58
N VAL A 68 -15.30 -4.15 -21.34
CA VAL A 68 -13.94 -4.55 -20.99
C VAL A 68 -12.98 -4.07 -22.08
N SER A 69 -12.09 -3.15 -21.70
CA SER A 69 -11.07 -2.58 -22.58
C SER A 69 -9.73 -3.29 -22.43
N TYR A 70 -9.24 -3.89 -23.52
CA TYR A 70 -7.89 -4.46 -23.54
C TYR A 70 -6.81 -3.41 -23.31
N LEU A 71 -7.06 -2.17 -23.75
CA LEU A 71 -6.13 -1.06 -23.54
C LEU A 71 -5.97 -0.73 -22.06
N ALA A 72 -7.08 -0.67 -21.30
CA ALA A 72 -7.04 -0.50 -19.85
C ALA A 72 -6.33 -1.69 -19.16
N GLY A 73 -6.59 -2.91 -19.62
CA GLY A 73 -5.92 -4.11 -19.13
C GLY A 73 -4.41 -4.10 -19.37
N PHE A 74 -3.95 -3.72 -20.57
CA PHE A 74 -2.53 -3.58 -20.87
C PHE A 74 -1.88 -2.49 -20.01
N TYR A 75 -2.53 -1.34 -19.87
CA TYR A 75 -2.04 -0.28 -18.98
C TYR A 75 -1.82 -0.84 -17.56
N GLN A 76 -2.83 -1.50 -16.98
CA GLN A 76 -2.71 -2.06 -15.64
C GLN A 76 -1.58 -3.10 -15.57
N MET A 77 -1.47 -3.98 -16.56
CA MET A 77 -0.41 -5.00 -16.58
C MET A 77 1.00 -4.37 -16.57
N PHE A 78 1.24 -3.33 -17.36
CA PHE A 78 2.57 -2.70 -17.46
C PHE A 78 2.89 -1.78 -16.29
N PHE A 79 1.90 -1.06 -15.75
CA PHE A 79 2.15 0.00 -14.77
C PHE A 79 1.85 -0.38 -13.32
N THR A 80 1.16 -1.49 -13.05
CA THR A 80 0.83 -1.86 -11.66
C THR A 80 2.08 -2.08 -10.80
N GLY A 81 3.07 -2.79 -11.33
CA GLY A 81 4.31 -3.06 -10.59
C GLY A 81 5.09 -1.80 -10.26
N VAL A 82 5.19 -0.86 -11.21
CA VAL A 82 5.98 0.36 -11.03
C VAL A 82 5.37 1.28 -9.98
N PHE A 83 4.05 1.48 -10.02
CA PHE A 83 3.35 2.29 -9.04
C PHE A 83 3.25 1.61 -7.68
N ALA A 84 3.18 0.27 -7.61
CA ALA A 84 3.21 -0.44 -6.33
C ALA A 84 4.52 -0.21 -5.58
N VAL A 85 5.66 -0.28 -6.27
CA VAL A 85 6.97 -0.01 -5.67
C VAL A 85 7.14 1.48 -5.36
N GLY A 86 6.67 2.36 -6.25
CA GLY A 86 6.64 3.81 -6.00
C GLY A 86 5.83 4.19 -4.76
N MET A 87 4.66 3.56 -4.55
CA MET A 87 3.87 3.74 -3.34
C MET A 87 4.62 3.28 -2.08
N CYS A 88 5.34 2.16 -2.16
CA CYS A 88 6.20 1.71 -1.06
C CYS A 88 7.32 2.72 -0.78
N SER A 89 7.97 3.24 -1.83
CA SER A 89 9.02 4.26 -1.72
C SER A 89 8.50 5.54 -1.05
N PHE A 90 7.33 6.03 -1.48
CA PHE A 90 6.65 7.17 -0.86
C PHE A 90 6.39 6.96 0.62
N LEU A 91 5.83 5.80 1.01
CA LEU A 91 5.50 5.52 2.41
C LEU A 91 6.74 5.36 3.28
N ILE A 92 7.80 4.71 2.77
CA ILE A 92 9.08 4.58 3.48
C ILE A 92 9.68 5.97 3.70
N ALA A 93 9.70 6.84 2.68
CA ALA A 93 10.21 8.20 2.79
C ALA A 93 9.40 9.04 3.80
N PHE A 94 8.07 8.97 3.74
CA PHE A 94 7.19 9.62 4.71
C PHE A 94 7.45 9.12 6.14
N PHE A 95 7.49 7.79 6.33
CA PHE A 95 7.55 7.20 7.65
C PHE A 95 8.92 7.39 8.31
N ARG A 96 10.01 7.16 7.58
CA ARG A 96 11.39 7.21 8.10
C ARG A 96 12.02 8.59 8.03
N LYS A 97 11.86 9.30 6.89
CA LYS A 97 12.56 10.57 6.62
C LYS A 97 11.69 11.81 6.87
N LYS A 98 10.39 11.64 7.16
CA LYS A 98 9.41 12.74 7.26
C LYS A 98 9.34 13.61 5.99
N ASP A 99 9.77 13.07 4.86
CA ASP A 99 9.66 13.71 3.56
C ASP A 99 8.36 13.27 2.88
N ILE A 100 7.52 14.24 2.51
CA ILE A 100 6.14 14.00 2.07
C ILE A 100 5.93 14.59 0.68
N ASN A 101 6.76 14.14 -0.25
CA ASN A 101 6.59 14.46 -1.66
C ASN A 101 5.76 13.36 -2.37
N PRO A 102 4.52 13.65 -2.81
CA PRO A 102 3.72 12.70 -3.58
C PRO A 102 4.41 12.20 -4.86
N GLY A 103 5.36 12.97 -5.39
CA GLY A 103 6.16 12.59 -6.56
C GLY A 103 6.93 11.28 -6.39
N TYR A 104 7.18 10.83 -5.16
CA TYR A 104 7.81 9.53 -4.91
C TYR A 104 7.00 8.33 -5.38
N VAL A 105 5.69 8.49 -5.65
CA VAL A 105 4.86 7.47 -6.31
C VAL A 105 5.43 7.10 -7.70
N PHE A 106 6.20 8.00 -8.33
CA PHE A 106 6.87 7.75 -9.61
C PHE A 106 8.30 7.20 -9.47
N ASN A 107 8.86 7.04 -8.26
CA ASN A 107 10.23 6.55 -8.08
C ASN A 107 10.46 5.15 -8.68
N GLY A 108 9.41 4.31 -8.75
CA GLY A 108 9.52 2.99 -9.35
C GLY A 108 9.98 3.01 -10.81
N PHE A 109 9.78 4.12 -11.53
CA PHE A 109 10.16 4.26 -12.94
C PHE A 109 11.68 4.24 -13.16
N GLU A 110 12.47 4.62 -12.16
CA GLU A 110 13.95 4.58 -12.23
C GLU A 110 14.46 3.16 -12.51
N TYR A 111 13.75 2.15 -12.00
CA TYR A 111 14.07 0.74 -12.17
C TYR A 111 12.86 -0.05 -12.70
N TYR A 112 12.18 0.52 -13.70
CA TYR A 112 10.93 0.01 -14.30
C TYR A 112 10.97 -1.50 -14.59
N PHE A 113 12.00 -2.01 -15.26
CA PHE A 113 12.07 -3.43 -15.61
C PHE A 113 12.14 -4.35 -14.39
N LYS A 114 12.77 -3.91 -13.29
CA LYS A 114 12.78 -4.67 -12.03
C LYS A 114 11.39 -4.65 -11.38
N CYS A 115 10.72 -3.50 -11.34
CA CYS A 115 9.36 -3.36 -10.81
C CYS A 115 8.36 -4.23 -11.58
N PHE A 116 8.38 -4.13 -12.92
CA PHE A 116 7.54 -4.91 -13.80
C PHE A 116 7.83 -6.41 -13.62
N GLY A 117 9.09 -6.83 -13.71
CA GLY A 117 9.48 -8.22 -13.53
C GLY A 117 9.09 -8.77 -12.15
N LEU A 118 9.23 -7.98 -11.08
CA LEU A 118 8.77 -8.35 -9.75
C LEU A 118 7.27 -8.58 -9.70
N SER A 119 6.48 -7.64 -10.24
CA SER A 119 5.02 -7.77 -10.26
C SER A 119 4.55 -9.00 -11.05
N VAL A 120 5.18 -9.28 -12.19
CA VAL A 120 4.88 -10.47 -13.01
C VAL A 120 5.22 -11.75 -12.27
N MET A 121 6.39 -11.84 -11.63
CA MET A 121 6.79 -13.04 -10.86
C MET A 121 5.88 -13.27 -9.66
N VAL A 122 5.53 -12.22 -8.92
CA VAL A 122 4.60 -12.31 -7.78
C VAL A 122 3.21 -12.74 -8.25
N ALA A 123 2.71 -12.17 -9.35
CA ALA A 123 1.42 -12.54 -9.94
C ALA A 123 1.43 -14.00 -10.41
N LEU A 124 2.47 -14.44 -11.13
CA LEU A 124 2.62 -15.81 -11.61
C LEU A 124 2.63 -16.83 -10.46
N PHE A 125 3.44 -16.59 -9.42
CA PHE A 125 3.47 -17.48 -8.27
C PHE A 125 2.14 -17.51 -7.53
N THR A 126 1.53 -16.35 -7.31
CA THR A 126 0.20 -16.27 -6.65
C THR A 126 -0.86 -16.98 -7.48
N PHE A 127 -0.83 -16.85 -8.80
CA PHE A 127 -1.72 -17.53 -9.73
C PHE A 127 -1.59 -19.06 -9.62
N PHE A 128 -0.37 -19.60 -9.65
CA PHE A 128 -0.17 -21.06 -9.49
C PHE A 128 -0.65 -21.58 -8.13
N TRP A 129 -0.47 -20.81 -7.05
CA TRP A 129 -1.04 -21.18 -5.75
C TRP A 129 -2.58 -21.12 -5.74
N SER A 130 -3.16 -20.13 -6.41
CA SER A 130 -4.62 -19.98 -6.52
C SER A 130 -5.27 -21.07 -7.38
N LEU A 131 -4.55 -21.60 -8.38
CA LEU A 131 -5.00 -22.70 -9.22
C LEU A 131 -5.15 -24.01 -8.43
N LEU A 132 -4.30 -24.19 -7.41
CA LEU A 132 -4.41 -25.36 -6.53
C LEU A 132 -5.66 -25.25 -5.66
N LEU A 133 -5.81 -24.11 -4.96
CA LEU A 133 -6.97 -23.74 -4.13
C LEU A 133 -6.94 -22.22 -3.87
N ILE A 134 -8.11 -21.62 -3.58
CA ILE A 134 -8.22 -20.18 -3.28
C ILE A 134 -7.41 -19.78 -2.02
N VAL A 135 -7.51 -20.56 -0.94
CA VAL A 135 -6.87 -20.25 0.35
C VAL A 135 -5.33 -20.18 0.24
N PRO A 136 -4.64 -21.16 -0.37
CA PRO A 136 -3.21 -21.06 -0.66
C PRO A 136 -2.83 -19.84 -1.51
N GLY A 137 -3.67 -19.42 -2.47
CA GLY A 137 -3.47 -18.20 -3.24
C GLY A 137 -3.40 -16.95 -2.36
N ILE A 138 -4.34 -16.79 -1.43
CA ILE A 138 -4.35 -15.68 -0.46
C ILE A 138 -3.07 -15.71 0.41
N ILE A 139 -2.70 -16.88 0.91
CA ILE A 139 -1.48 -17.05 1.72
C ILE A 139 -0.22 -16.69 0.91
N ALA A 140 -0.19 -16.99 -0.38
CA ALA A 140 0.90 -16.63 -1.28
C ALA A 140 0.97 -15.12 -1.51
N ALA A 141 -0.17 -14.44 -1.69
CA ALA A 141 -0.21 -12.98 -1.81
C ALA A 141 0.41 -12.29 -0.58
N PHE A 142 0.02 -12.72 0.63
CA PHE A 142 0.65 -12.22 1.86
C PHE A 142 2.14 -12.55 1.94
N ARG A 143 2.54 -13.77 1.58
CA ARG A 143 3.95 -14.21 1.59
C ARG A 143 4.86 -13.32 0.74
N TYR A 144 4.37 -12.82 -0.38
CA TYR A 144 5.16 -12.02 -1.33
C TYR A 144 4.93 -10.51 -1.22
N SER A 145 3.98 -10.07 -0.40
CA SER A 145 3.63 -8.66 -0.21
C SER A 145 4.81 -7.73 0.11
N GLN A 146 5.80 -8.21 0.88
CA GLN A 146 6.94 -7.40 1.31
C GLN A 146 7.99 -7.21 0.21
N ALA A 147 7.93 -7.97 -0.88
CA ALA A 147 8.92 -7.89 -1.95
C ALA A 147 8.93 -6.49 -2.61
N PHE A 148 7.78 -5.82 -2.69
CA PHE A 148 7.67 -4.45 -3.22
C PHE A 148 8.35 -3.43 -2.30
N TYR A 149 8.19 -3.58 -0.97
CA TYR A 149 8.88 -2.74 0.01
C TYR A 149 10.39 -2.96 -0.04
N ILE A 150 10.84 -4.21 -0.13
CA ILE A 150 12.28 -4.54 -0.21
C ILE A 150 12.92 -3.92 -1.44
N LEU A 151 12.27 -3.98 -2.60
CA LEU A 151 12.79 -3.38 -3.82
C LEU A 151 12.79 -1.84 -3.76
N ALA A 152 11.81 -1.24 -3.08
CA ALA A 152 11.78 0.21 -2.84
C ALA A 152 12.88 0.66 -1.86
N ASP A 153 13.23 -0.18 -0.88
CA ASP A 153 14.23 0.10 0.16
C ASP A 153 15.65 -0.11 -0.36
N ASP A 154 15.87 -1.15 -1.17
CA ASP A 154 17.15 -1.47 -1.79
C ASP A 154 16.96 -1.90 -3.26
N SER A 155 17.10 -0.93 -4.16
CA SER A 155 16.96 -1.13 -5.61
C SER A 155 18.13 -1.91 -6.24
N SER A 156 19.21 -2.17 -5.50
CA SER A 156 20.33 -2.98 -5.98
C SER A 156 19.96 -4.46 -6.08
N LYS A 157 19.02 -4.92 -5.24
CA LYS A 157 18.58 -6.32 -5.16
C LYS A 157 17.95 -6.81 -6.47
N GLY A 158 18.11 -8.12 -6.71
CA GLY A 158 17.45 -8.81 -7.82
C GLY A 158 15.98 -9.13 -7.50
N ILE A 159 15.18 -9.38 -8.54
CA ILE A 159 13.74 -9.74 -8.38
C ILE A 159 13.56 -10.96 -7.48
N MET A 160 14.27 -12.05 -7.78
CA MET A 160 14.18 -13.29 -7.00
C MET A 160 14.72 -13.14 -5.58
N GLN A 161 15.70 -12.26 -5.38
CA GLN A 161 16.23 -11.94 -4.06
C GLN A 161 15.15 -11.24 -3.21
N CYS A 162 14.45 -10.24 -3.77
CA CYS A 162 13.34 -9.57 -3.09
C CYS A 162 12.22 -10.55 -2.71
N ILE A 163 11.87 -11.47 -3.61
CA ILE A 163 10.85 -12.50 -3.33
C ILE A 163 11.32 -13.47 -2.23
N ALA A 164 12.58 -13.91 -2.27
CA ALA A 164 13.13 -14.81 -1.28
C ALA A 164 13.19 -14.16 0.12
N GLU A 165 13.59 -12.90 0.19
CA GLU A 165 13.64 -12.13 1.42
C GLU A 165 12.24 -11.83 1.98
N SER A 166 11.27 -11.48 1.12
CA SER A 166 9.87 -11.37 1.53
C SER A 166 9.35 -12.69 2.11
N LYS A 167 9.65 -13.83 1.47
CA LYS A 167 9.25 -15.15 1.97
C LYS A 167 9.87 -15.44 3.33
N TYR A 168 11.13 -15.08 3.54
CA TYR A 168 11.85 -15.24 4.79
C TYR A 168 11.26 -14.39 5.92
N MET A 169 11.06 -13.09 5.68
CA MET A 169 10.46 -12.15 6.64
C MET A 169 9.00 -12.50 6.98
N MET A 170 8.24 -13.01 6.00
CA MET A 170 6.85 -13.40 6.21
C MET A 170 6.70 -14.76 6.89
N TYR A 171 7.78 -15.48 7.18
CA TYR A 171 7.70 -16.70 8.00
C TYR A 171 7.48 -16.32 9.48
N GLY A 172 6.28 -16.61 10.02
CA GLY A 172 5.85 -16.17 11.35
C GLY A 172 5.01 -14.89 11.36
N ASN A 173 5.15 -14.03 10.34
CA ASN A 173 4.47 -12.73 10.29
C ASN A 173 3.21 -12.67 9.38
N LYS A 174 2.95 -13.70 8.56
CA LYS A 174 1.76 -13.75 7.66
C LYS A 174 0.43 -13.47 8.37
N ALA A 175 0.17 -14.19 9.45
CA ALA A 175 -1.07 -14.05 10.21
C ALA A 175 -1.18 -12.66 10.86
N LYS A 176 -0.06 -12.06 11.26
CA LYS A 176 -0.02 -10.70 11.83
C LYS A 176 -0.41 -9.65 10.79
N LEU A 177 0.10 -9.77 9.56
CA LEU A 177 -0.28 -8.87 8.47
C LEU A 177 -1.76 -9.02 8.12
N PHE A 178 -2.26 -10.26 8.06
CA PHE A 178 -3.67 -10.52 7.85
C PHE A 178 -4.56 -9.92 8.94
N CYS A 179 -4.21 -10.11 10.21
CA CYS A 179 -4.94 -9.50 11.34
C CYS A 179 -4.88 -7.97 11.30
N LEU A 180 -3.75 -7.39 10.87
CA LEU A 180 -3.62 -5.95 10.67
C LEU A 180 -4.57 -5.46 9.58
N ASP A 181 -4.62 -6.12 8.42
CA ASP A 181 -5.52 -5.73 7.33
C ASP A 181 -6.99 -5.86 7.73
N ILE A 182 -7.38 -6.95 8.41
CA ILE A 182 -8.73 -7.11 8.97
C ILE A 182 -9.07 -6.00 9.96
N SER A 183 -8.12 -5.54 10.76
CA SER A 183 -8.38 -4.48 11.74
C SER A 183 -8.78 -3.14 11.11
N TYR A 184 -8.52 -2.95 9.80
CA TYR A 184 -8.95 -1.80 9.00
C TYR A 184 -10.23 -2.06 8.19
N ILE A 185 -10.72 -3.31 8.10
CA ILE A 185 -11.79 -3.68 7.17
C ILE A 185 -13.07 -2.85 7.33
N GLY A 186 -13.44 -2.50 8.58
CA GLY A 186 -14.61 -1.67 8.83
C GLY A 186 -14.49 -0.27 8.21
N TRP A 187 -13.30 0.34 8.27
CA TRP A 187 -13.04 1.64 7.65
C TRP A 187 -12.97 1.55 6.13
N MET A 188 -12.42 0.45 5.61
CA MET A 188 -12.37 0.18 4.18
C MET A 188 -13.77 0.00 3.60
N ILE A 189 -14.65 -0.75 4.27
CA ILE A 189 -16.05 -0.92 3.88
C ILE A 189 -16.77 0.43 3.91
N LEU A 190 -16.63 1.20 4.98
CA LEU A 190 -17.27 2.52 5.10
C LEU A 190 -16.82 3.48 3.99
N GLY A 191 -15.52 3.50 3.68
CA GLY A 191 -14.97 4.29 2.58
C GLY A 191 -15.40 3.80 1.19
N ALA A 192 -15.74 2.52 1.03
CA ALA A 192 -16.16 1.92 -0.23
C ALA A 192 -17.66 2.10 -0.54
N ILE A 193 -18.50 2.47 0.44
CA ILE A 193 -19.94 2.67 0.23
C ILE A 193 -20.23 3.68 -0.90
N PRO A 194 -19.59 4.87 -0.94
CA PRO A 194 -19.81 5.81 -2.04
C PRO A 194 -19.44 5.24 -3.42
N LEU A 195 -18.37 4.44 -3.52
CA LEU A 195 -17.94 3.80 -4.77
C LEU A 195 -18.97 2.77 -5.28
N GLY A 196 -19.53 1.97 -4.37
CA GLY A 196 -20.56 1.00 -4.69
C GLY A 196 -21.85 1.65 -5.18
N LEU A 197 -22.25 2.79 -4.57
CA LEU A 197 -23.43 3.54 -4.99
C LEU A 197 -23.27 4.11 -6.41
N VAL A 198 -22.10 4.67 -6.73
CA VAL A 198 -21.80 5.29 -8.03
C VAL A 198 -21.82 4.29 -9.20
N SER A 199 -21.55 3.02 -8.90
CA SER A 199 -21.50 1.95 -9.91
C SER A 199 -22.88 1.44 -10.34
N ASN A 200 -23.96 1.82 -9.64
CA ASN A 200 -25.33 1.40 -9.98
C ASN A 200 -25.88 2.21 -11.16
N LYS A 201 -25.94 1.59 -12.33
CA LYS A 201 -26.45 2.22 -13.56
C LYS A 201 -27.93 2.56 -13.54
N ASP A 202 -28.70 1.93 -12.66
CA ASP A 202 -30.11 2.26 -12.46
C ASP A 202 -30.30 3.63 -11.79
N ILE A 203 -29.30 4.08 -11.02
CA ILE A 203 -29.30 5.37 -10.33
C ILE A 203 -28.66 6.44 -11.22
N ILE A 204 -27.56 6.11 -11.91
CA ILE A 204 -26.79 7.03 -12.74
C ILE A 204 -26.68 6.48 -14.16
N SER A 205 -27.42 7.07 -15.08
CA SER A 205 -27.46 6.65 -16.48
C SER A 205 -26.30 7.19 -17.34
N SER A 206 -25.61 8.25 -16.89
CA SER A 206 -24.53 8.89 -17.64
C SER A 206 -23.15 8.36 -17.23
N ASP A 207 -22.40 7.80 -18.18
CA ASP A 207 -21.01 7.34 -17.99
C ASP A 207 -20.10 8.49 -17.50
N VAL A 208 -20.33 9.73 -17.95
CA VAL A 208 -19.56 10.92 -17.52
C VAL A 208 -19.83 11.27 -16.05
N ILE A 209 -21.11 11.26 -15.63
CA ILE A 209 -21.49 11.58 -14.25
C ILE A 209 -21.02 10.48 -13.30
N SER A 210 -21.17 9.21 -13.68
CA SER A 210 -20.68 8.08 -12.89
C SER A 210 -19.16 8.17 -12.69
N PHE A 211 -18.40 8.47 -13.75
CA PHE A 211 -16.96 8.69 -13.64
C PHE A 211 -16.59 9.88 -12.74
N ALA A 212 -17.25 11.04 -12.89
CA ALA A 212 -16.97 12.21 -12.05
C ALA A 212 -17.23 11.91 -10.55
N LEU A 213 -18.33 11.21 -10.25
CA LEU A 213 -18.65 10.81 -8.88
C LEU A 213 -17.71 9.73 -8.35
N SER A 214 -17.19 8.84 -9.20
CA SER A 214 -16.24 7.80 -8.77
C SER A 214 -14.90 8.41 -8.35
N VAL A 215 -14.44 9.47 -9.02
CA VAL A 215 -13.24 10.23 -8.61
C VAL A 215 -13.44 10.85 -7.22
N ILE A 216 -14.59 11.47 -6.97
CA ILE A 216 -14.91 12.07 -5.66
C ILE A 216 -15.01 10.99 -4.57
N ALA A 217 -15.69 9.88 -4.86
CA ALA A 217 -15.80 8.74 -3.96
C ALA A 217 -14.42 8.13 -3.65
N THR A 218 -13.54 8.06 -4.64
CA THR A 218 -12.16 7.56 -4.49
C THR A 218 -11.37 8.45 -3.54
N ALA A 219 -11.47 9.78 -3.65
CA ALA A 219 -10.79 10.70 -2.74
C ALA A 219 -11.16 10.47 -1.27
N PHE A 220 -12.42 10.12 -0.98
CA PHE A 220 -12.86 9.74 0.36
C PHE A 220 -12.28 8.39 0.81
N TYR A 221 -12.30 7.39 -0.08
CA TYR A 221 -11.73 6.07 0.17
C TYR A 221 -10.21 6.12 0.43
N CYS A 222 -9.47 6.99 -0.26
CA CYS A 222 -8.03 7.17 -0.09
C CYS A 222 -7.63 7.53 1.34
N VAL A 223 -8.51 8.20 2.11
CA VAL A 223 -8.25 8.48 3.52
C VAL A 223 -8.11 7.19 4.30
N ALA A 224 -9.04 6.24 4.15
CA ALA A 224 -8.97 4.94 4.82
C ALA A 224 -7.75 4.12 4.34
N VAL A 225 -7.49 4.15 3.04
CA VAL A 225 -6.33 3.48 2.43
C VAL A 225 -5.02 4.03 2.97
N ALA A 226 -4.90 5.34 3.20
CA ALA A 226 -3.70 5.96 3.76
C ALA A 226 -3.35 5.40 5.15
N TYR A 227 -4.34 5.21 6.02
CA TYR A 227 -4.12 4.60 7.32
C TYR A 227 -3.71 3.12 7.21
N LEU A 228 -4.36 2.36 6.33
CA LEU A 228 -4.02 0.96 6.08
C LEU A 228 -2.58 0.82 5.57
N LYS A 229 -2.24 1.55 4.51
CA LYS A 229 -0.90 1.53 3.87
C LYS A 229 0.19 1.98 4.82
N THR A 230 -0.05 3.01 5.63
CA THR A 230 0.88 3.41 6.69
C THR A 230 1.05 2.30 7.73
N GLY A 231 -0.03 1.61 8.12
CA GLY A 231 0.04 0.44 9.00
C GLY A 231 0.90 -0.69 8.43
N GLN A 232 0.75 -0.99 7.14
CA GLN A 232 1.57 -2.00 6.45
C GLN A 232 3.06 -1.59 6.44
N THR A 233 3.36 -0.31 6.23
CA THR A 233 4.72 0.23 6.32
C THR A 233 5.30 0.14 7.73
N VAL A 234 4.50 0.43 8.77
CA VAL A 234 4.91 0.24 10.18
C VAL A 234 5.33 -1.21 10.41
N MET A 235 4.53 -2.16 9.93
CA MET A 235 4.85 -3.59 10.08
C MET A 235 6.12 -3.97 9.31
N TYR A 236 6.31 -3.45 8.10
CA TYR A 236 7.53 -3.64 7.32
C TYR A 236 8.77 -3.13 8.07
N ASP A 237 8.69 -1.94 8.66
CA ASP A 237 9.79 -1.35 9.43
C ASP A 237 10.10 -2.12 10.72
N MET A 238 9.10 -2.73 11.35
CA MET A 238 9.32 -3.67 12.47
C MET A 238 10.01 -4.95 12.02
N MET A 239 9.61 -5.54 10.88
CA MET A 239 10.21 -6.77 10.34
C MET A 239 11.66 -6.58 9.88
N THR A 240 12.01 -5.37 9.44
CA THR A 240 13.37 -5.00 9.05
C THR A 240 14.24 -4.53 10.23
N GLY A 241 13.67 -4.38 11.42
CA GLY A 241 14.38 -3.96 12.62
C GLY A 241 14.65 -2.45 12.71
N ASN A 242 14.16 -1.68 11.75
CA ASN A 242 14.24 -0.21 11.73
C ASN A 242 13.34 0.43 12.78
N LEU A 243 12.30 -0.28 13.23
CA LEU A 243 11.41 0.14 14.31
C LEU A 243 11.39 -0.89 15.43
N LYS A 244 11.78 -0.48 16.65
CA LYS A 244 11.61 -1.26 17.89
C LYS A 244 10.42 -0.70 18.67
N SER A 245 9.38 -1.50 18.89
CA SER A 245 8.28 -1.16 19.79
C SER A 245 8.68 -1.36 21.25
N LYS A 246 8.26 -0.45 22.14
CA LYS A 246 8.44 -0.62 23.60
C LYS A 246 7.33 -1.55 24.14
N PRO A 247 7.62 -2.43 25.11
CA PRO A 247 6.73 -3.54 25.51
C PRO A 247 5.48 -3.15 26.34
N THR A 248 5.20 -1.87 26.55
CA THR A 248 3.99 -1.41 27.26
C THR A 248 3.52 -0.08 26.70
N PHE A 249 2.24 0.00 26.31
CA PHE A 249 1.62 1.22 25.83
C PHE A 249 1.55 2.25 26.97
N ASN A 250 2.40 3.26 26.92
CA ASN A 250 2.25 4.49 27.70
C ASN A 250 2.25 5.66 26.72
N GLU A 251 1.13 6.37 26.65
CA GLU A 251 0.86 7.44 25.68
C GLU A 251 1.86 8.61 25.82
N ALA A 252 2.53 8.71 26.98
CA ALA A 252 3.52 9.74 27.32
C ALA A 252 4.97 9.47 26.86
N ASP A 253 5.35 8.24 26.52
CA ASP A 253 6.79 7.84 26.41
C ASP A 253 7.40 7.95 25.00
N HIS A 254 6.77 8.71 24.11
CA HIS A 254 7.14 8.78 22.69
C HIS A 254 7.37 10.23 22.24
N TYR A 255 8.56 10.74 22.52
CA TYR A 255 9.18 11.90 21.90
C TYR A 255 10.16 11.44 20.79
N PHE A 256 10.32 12.25 19.75
CA PHE A 256 11.35 12.04 18.73
C PHE A 256 12.70 12.40 19.34
N VAL A 257 13.71 11.54 19.20
CA VAL A 257 15.10 11.95 19.47
C VAL A 257 15.52 12.81 18.28
N SER A 258 15.30 14.12 18.37
CA SER A 258 15.98 15.09 17.51
C SER A 258 17.45 15.10 17.92
N GLY A 259 18.35 14.96 16.96
CA GLY A 259 19.81 14.94 17.17
C GLY A 259 20.41 16.30 17.56
N SER A 260 19.88 16.95 18.60
CA SER A 260 20.39 18.24 19.09
C SER A 260 20.80 18.25 20.56
N ASP A 261 20.69 17.13 21.29
CA ASP A 261 20.97 17.09 22.73
C ASP A 261 22.19 16.24 23.11
N GLU A 262 23.18 16.13 22.22
CA GLU A 262 24.47 15.50 22.55
C GLU A 262 25.50 16.49 23.11
N ASN A 263 25.10 17.73 23.44
CA ASN A 263 26.07 18.80 23.76
C ASN A 263 25.70 19.72 24.93
N LYS A 264 25.03 19.20 25.97
CA LYS A 264 24.83 19.93 27.23
C LYS A 264 24.84 19.00 28.45
N ASP A 265 25.94 18.31 28.71
CA ASP A 265 26.18 17.83 30.08
C ASP A 265 27.66 17.59 30.41
N ASN A 266 28.51 18.60 30.16
CA ASN A 266 29.90 18.53 30.60
C ASN A 266 30.48 19.87 31.08
N SER A 267 29.70 20.63 31.86
CA SER A 267 30.22 21.79 32.58
C SER A 267 29.46 21.99 33.89
N GLY A 268 29.87 21.29 34.95
CA GLY A 268 29.22 21.46 36.25
C GLY A 268 29.69 20.54 37.37
N GLN A 269 30.99 20.27 37.51
CA GLN A 269 31.53 19.74 38.76
C GLN A 269 32.82 20.46 39.18
N GLY A 270 32.73 21.18 40.30
CA GLY A 270 33.82 21.35 41.26
C GLY A 270 34.56 22.68 41.26
N GLN A 271 34.05 23.69 41.99
CA GLN A 271 34.89 24.58 42.81
C GLN A 271 34.16 25.02 44.09
N PHE A 272 34.89 24.87 45.19
CA PHE A 272 34.66 25.19 46.61
C PHE A 272 33.83 24.20 47.44
#